data_AF-A0A8T0B0F3-F1
#
_entry.id   AF-A0A8T0B0F3-F1
#
_cell.length_a   1.000
_cell.length_b   1.000
_cell.length_c   1.000
_cell.angle_alpha   90.00
_cell.angle_beta   90.00
_cell.angle_gamma   90.00
#
_symmetry.space_group_name_H-M   'P 1'
#
loop_
_entity.id
_entity.type
_entity.pdbx_description
1 polymer ?
#
loop_
_entity_poly.entity_id
_entity_poly.type
_entity_poly.pdbx_seq_one_letter_code
_entity_poly.pdbx_strand_id
1 'polypeptide(L)'
;MPRLCLTFIIASFLNSSLMADLQIPTLTLNPLYSVVQPGEVLQFRCITNQTETPSDFTLYKNNSIIKTQSAVEITLTADASSQGLYNCDYIFRSSRSSRSNFINITVVNLQQPDISFRADKGWFHGLWGSHGLEVIKGYAFSINCFTKPQYPGGSFNLLFNGFTKKQTNFNHSAIFQFPEAEFDHQGNYSCTYEVSVSSRNFTSTATELLVITVKASPVPYIAVGLAAGFLLLLVPVIICFVKMQKRQKLQVNSSKKYKPTVQLPDVTGAGDIYETPQADDETDEEADYENTKDVFQQKDDSGDSDNDYINVDVCDLQI
;
A
#
# COMPACT_ATOMS: atom_id res chain seq x y z
N MET A 1 -83.59 -27.38 68.58
CA MET A 1 -83.88 -27.30 67.13
C MET A 1 -84.23 -25.86 66.80
N PRO A 2 -83.80 -25.25 65.66
CA PRO A 2 -82.66 -25.53 64.77
C PRO A 2 -81.53 -24.49 65.00
N ARG A 3 -80.21 -24.73 64.80
CA ARG A 3 -79.41 -25.32 63.72
C ARG A 3 -79.29 -24.46 62.45
N LEU A 4 -78.03 -24.11 62.15
CA LEU A 4 -77.44 -23.67 60.88
C LEU A 4 -77.84 -22.28 60.35
N CYS A 5 -77.00 -21.27 60.61
CA CYS A 5 -76.63 -20.28 59.58
C CYS A 5 -75.35 -19.50 59.99
N LEU A 6 -74.28 -20.20 60.36
CA LEU A 6 -72.98 -19.57 60.66
C LEU A 6 -71.84 -20.19 59.83
N THR A 7 -72.13 -20.59 58.59
CA THR A 7 -71.16 -21.22 57.68
C THR A 7 -71.35 -20.81 56.22
N PHE A 8 -71.71 -19.56 55.92
CA PHE A 8 -71.90 -19.13 54.52
C PHE A 8 -71.28 -17.78 54.12
N ILE A 9 -70.31 -17.23 54.87
CA ILE A 9 -69.53 -16.07 54.39
C ILE A 9 -68.03 -16.22 54.70
N ILE A 10 -67.44 -17.38 54.44
CA ILE A 10 -65.97 -17.50 54.24
C ILE A 10 -65.68 -18.62 53.22
N ALA A 11 -66.31 -18.57 52.06
CA ALA A 11 -65.99 -19.46 50.94
C ALA A 11 -65.97 -18.69 49.63
N SER A 12 -65.18 -17.63 49.58
CA SER A 12 -64.96 -16.87 48.34
C SER A 12 -63.64 -16.09 48.34
N PHE A 13 -62.59 -16.61 49.00
CA PHE A 13 -61.24 -16.06 48.89
C PHE A 13 -60.16 -17.15 48.95
N LEU A 14 -60.26 -18.15 48.07
CA LEU A 14 -59.11 -18.96 47.66
C LEU A 14 -59.27 -19.31 46.18
N ASN A 15 -59.29 -18.28 45.35
CA ASN A 15 -58.86 -18.45 43.96
C ASN A 15 -57.78 -17.41 43.66
N SER A 16 -56.81 -17.31 44.57
CA SER A 16 -55.47 -16.87 44.18
C SER A 16 -54.93 -18.01 43.34
N SER A 17 -54.90 -17.80 42.02
CA SER A 17 -54.07 -18.53 41.10
C SER A 17 -52.76 -18.89 41.80
N LEU A 18 -52.56 -20.17 42.08
CA LEU A 18 -51.27 -20.70 42.50
C LEU A 18 -50.34 -20.48 41.31
N MET A 19 -49.80 -19.25 41.17
CA MET A 19 -48.69 -19.00 40.27
C MET A 19 -47.57 -19.85 40.84
N ALA A 20 -47.28 -20.97 40.17
CA ALA A 20 -46.08 -21.71 40.46
C ALA A 20 -44.93 -20.70 40.39
N ASP A 21 -44.20 -20.52 41.48
CA ASP A 21 -43.04 -19.65 41.51
C ASP A 21 -41.91 -20.38 40.76
N LEU A 22 -41.84 -20.16 39.44
CA LEU A 22 -40.85 -20.79 38.58
C LEU A 22 -39.49 -20.17 38.85
N GLN A 23 -38.50 -21.01 39.20
CA GLN A 23 -37.13 -20.57 39.40
C GLN A 23 -36.56 -19.92 38.13
N ILE A 24 -35.81 -18.84 38.31
CA ILE A 24 -35.12 -18.11 37.24
C ILE A 24 -34.06 -19.02 36.61
N PRO A 25 -34.08 -19.22 35.28
CA PRO A 25 -33.07 -20.02 34.60
C PRO A 25 -31.72 -19.30 34.52
N THR A 26 -30.64 -20.06 34.35
CA THR A 26 -29.30 -19.53 34.09
C THR A 26 -28.92 -19.78 32.63
N LEU A 27 -28.66 -18.72 31.87
CA LEU A 27 -28.17 -18.82 30.50
C LEU A 27 -26.65 -19.00 30.55
N THR A 28 -26.18 -20.04 29.87
CA THR A 28 -24.77 -20.36 29.68
C THR A 28 -24.45 -20.47 28.20
N LEU A 29 -23.17 -20.27 27.85
CA LEU A 29 -22.69 -20.33 26.48
C LEU A 29 -21.65 -21.43 26.35
N ASN A 30 -21.76 -22.23 25.31
CA ASN A 30 -20.74 -23.18 24.89
C ASN A 30 -20.31 -22.83 23.45
N PRO A 31 -19.02 -22.57 23.21
CA PRO A 31 -17.92 -22.41 24.19
C PRO A 31 -18.06 -21.14 25.05
N LEU A 32 -17.31 -21.06 26.16
CA LEU A 32 -17.49 -20.02 27.20
C LEU A 32 -17.11 -18.58 26.78
N TYR A 33 -16.63 -18.38 25.55
CA TYR A 33 -16.26 -17.06 25.04
C TYR A 33 -17.44 -16.39 24.35
N SER A 34 -17.66 -15.11 24.66
CA SER A 34 -18.75 -14.31 24.07
C SER A 34 -18.30 -13.43 22.90
N VAL A 35 -17.00 -13.46 22.56
CA VAL A 35 -16.43 -12.75 21.42
C VAL A 35 -16.16 -13.76 20.32
N VAL A 36 -16.79 -13.58 19.17
CA VAL A 36 -16.77 -14.54 18.06
C VAL A 36 -16.57 -13.90 16.70
N GLN A 37 -16.18 -14.69 15.72
CA GLN A 37 -16.14 -14.29 14.30
C GLN A 37 -17.31 -14.91 13.52
N PRO A 38 -17.73 -14.30 12.40
CA PRO A 38 -18.74 -14.88 11.52
C PRO A 38 -18.42 -16.32 11.13
N GLY A 39 -19.41 -17.22 11.19
CA GLY A 39 -19.29 -18.64 10.90
C GLY A 39 -19.03 -19.54 12.12
N GLU A 40 -18.66 -18.98 13.28
CA GLU A 40 -18.57 -19.76 14.53
C GLU A 40 -19.96 -20.20 15.02
N VAL A 41 -20.04 -21.39 15.62
CA VAL A 41 -21.29 -21.92 16.17
C VAL A 41 -21.37 -21.56 17.65
N LEU A 42 -22.43 -20.84 18.03
CA LEU A 42 -22.78 -20.49 19.40
C LEU A 42 -23.84 -21.48 19.90
N GLN A 43 -23.56 -22.18 20.98
CA GLN A 43 -24.54 -23.04 21.65
C GLN A 43 -24.97 -22.39 22.96
N PHE A 44 -26.19 -21.88 22.98
CA PHE A 44 -26.82 -21.31 24.17
C PHE A 44 -27.51 -22.42 24.95
N ARG A 45 -27.25 -22.50 26.25
CA ARG A 45 -27.87 -23.50 27.12
C ARG A 45 -28.59 -22.80 28.27
N CYS A 46 -29.92 -22.95 28.29
CA CYS A 46 -30.78 -22.38 29.31
C CYS A 46 -30.99 -23.43 30.42
N ILE A 47 -30.28 -23.28 31.53
CA ILE A 47 -30.26 -24.25 32.63
C ILE A 47 -31.36 -23.90 33.63
N THR A 48 -32.16 -24.91 34.01
CA THR A 48 -33.20 -24.81 35.03
C THR A 48 -33.02 -25.96 36.02
N ASN A 49 -33.50 -25.78 37.25
CA ASN A 49 -33.50 -26.81 38.28
C ASN A 49 -34.88 -27.48 38.43
N GLN A 50 -35.68 -27.48 37.37
CA GLN A 50 -36.97 -28.15 37.38
C GLN A 50 -36.78 -29.67 37.35
N THR A 51 -37.64 -30.39 38.08
CA THR A 51 -37.57 -31.85 38.21
C THR A 51 -37.86 -32.60 36.91
N GLU A 52 -38.55 -31.94 35.99
CA GLU A 52 -38.98 -32.43 34.69
C GLU A 52 -38.57 -31.42 33.63
N THR A 53 -38.22 -31.90 32.43
CA THR A 53 -37.79 -31.01 31.34
C THR A 53 -38.90 -30.04 30.96
N PRO A 54 -38.64 -28.73 30.96
CA PRO A 54 -39.57 -27.73 30.43
C PRO A 54 -40.07 -28.07 29.03
N SER A 55 -41.27 -27.60 28.70
CA SER A 55 -41.88 -27.83 27.39
C SER A 55 -41.12 -27.10 26.30
N ASP A 56 -40.79 -25.83 26.52
CA ASP A 56 -40.10 -24.99 25.56
C ASP A 56 -39.12 -24.04 26.24
N PHE A 57 -38.02 -23.75 25.55
CA PHE A 57 -37.03 -22.73 25.87
C PHE A 57 -37.10 -21.63 24.81
N THR A 58 -37.20 -20.38 25.23
CA THR A 58 -37.17 -19.21 24.34
C THR A 58 -35.88 -18.44 24.54
N LEU A 59 -35.14 -18.24 23.45
CA LEU A 59 -33.96 -17.38 23.41
C LEU A 59 -34.33 -16.01 22.86
N TYR A 60 -33.90 -14.98 23.57
CA TYR A 60 -34.07 -13.59 23.20
C TYR A 60 -32.74 -12.95 22.83
N LYS A 61 -32.82 -11.96 21.95
CA LYS A 61 -31.73 -11.03 21.64
C LYS A 61 -32.31 -9.62 21.58
N ASN A 62 -31.75 -8.69 22.35
CA ASN A 62 -32.24 -7.31 22.45
C ASN A 62 -33.76 -7.25 22.71
N ASN A 63 -34.27 -8.15 23.56
CA ASN A 63 -35.70 -8.33 23.88
C ASN A 63 -36.61 -8.89 22.78
N SER A 64 -36.07 -9.19 21.59
CA SER A 64 -36.79 -9.87 20.51
C SER A 64 -36.58 -11.38 20.59
N ILE A 65 -37.63 -12.15 20.27
CA ILE A 65 -37.54 -13.62 20.22
C ILE A 65 -36.73 -14.00 18.98
N ILE A 66 -35.66 -14.77 19.17
CA ILE A 66 -34.85 -15.30 18.07
C ILE A 66 -35.23 -16.74 17.76
N LYS A 67 -35.41 -17.56 18.79
CA LYS A 67 -35.69 -18.98 18.62
C LYS A 67 -36.45 -19.52 19.83
N THR A 68 -37.40 -20.40 19.56
CA THR A 68 -38.12 -21.18 20.57
C THR A 68 -38.01 -22.65 20.19
N GLN A 69 -37.58 -23.50 21.13
CA GLN A 69 -37.46 -24.94 20.91
C GLN A 69 -37.56 -25.72 22.21
N SER A 70 -37.99 -26.98 22.13
CA SER A 70 -38.11 -27.89 23.28
C SER A 70 -36.80 -28.52 23.73
N ALA A 71 -35.69 -28.25 23.04
CA ALA A 71 -34.36 -28.68 23.44
C ALA A 71 -33.65 -27.59 24.25
N VAL A 72 -32.99 -28.01 25.34
CA VAL A 72 -32.26 -27.17 26.30
C VAL A 72 -31.12 -26.38 25.64
N GLU A 73 -30.55 -26.92 24.56
CA GLU A 73 -29.44 -26.35 23.82
C GLU A 73 -29.89 -25.75 22.50
N ILE A 74 -29.71 -24.44 22.36
CA ILE A 74 -30.13 -23.65 21.21
C ILE A 74 -28.88 -23.24 20.44
N THR A 75 -28.68 -23.80 19.26
CA THR A 75 -27.56 -23.48 18.38
C THR A 75 -27.89 -22.35 17.42
N LEU A 76 -26.94 -21.44 17.25
CA LEU A 76 -26.95 -20.35 16.28
C LEU A 76 -25.57 -20.26 15.60
N THR A 77 -25.54 -20.03 14.29
CA THR A 77 -24.30 -19.69 13.59
C THR A 77 -24.12 -18.18 13.64
N ALA A 78 -22.99 -17.72 14.16
CA ALA A 78 -22.69 -16.31 14.30
C ALA A 78 -22.55 -15.64 12.93
N ASP A 79 -23.17 -14.47 12.79
CA ASP A 79 -23.06 -13.57 11.64
C ASP A 79 -22.88 -12.12 12.15
N ALA A 80 -22.72 -11.15 11.25
CA ALA A 80 -22.61 -9.75 11.66
C ALA A 80 -23.83 -9.26 12.44
N SER A 81 -25.02 -9.82 12.17
CA SER A 81 -26.23 -9.43 12.87
C SER A 81 -26.25 -9.95 14.30
N SER A 82 -25.63 -11.08 14.62
CA SER A 82 -25.65 -11.78 15.91
C SER A 82 -25.11 -10.97 17.10
N GLN A 83 -24.53 -9.80 16.88
CA GLN A 83 -24.12 -8.91 17.96
C GLN A 83 -25.33 -8.45 18.81
N GLY A 84 -25.19 -8.52 20.13
CA GLY A 84 -26.20 -8.01 21.05
C GLY A 84 -26.30 -8.77 22.37
N LEU A 85 -27.35 -8.44 23.12
CA LEU A 85 -27.59 -8.93 24.47
C LEU A 85 -28.61 -10.07 24.48
N TYR A 86 -28.20 -11.24 24.96
CA TYR A 86 -28.98 -12.47 24.96
C TYR A 86 -29.49 -12.83 26.35
N ASN A 87 -30.71 -13.35 26.44
CA ASN A 87 -31.30 -13.93 27.65
C ASN A 87 -32.27 -15.07 27.26
N CYS A 88 -32.66 -15.90 28.22
CA CYS A 88 -33.60 -16.98 27.99
C CYS A 88 -34.70 -17.05 29.05
N ASP A 89 -35.84 -17.63 28.68
CA ASP A 89 -36.83 -18.14 29.61
C ASP A 89 -37.34 -19.52 29.15
N TYR A 90 -38.16 -20.15 29.99
CA TYR A 90 -38.77 -21.44 29.67
C TYR A 90 -40.24 -21.49 30.06
N ILE A 91 -40.97 -22.41 29.44
CA ILE A 91 -42.35 -22.73 29.76
C ILE A 91 -42.38 -24.09 30.45
N PHE A 92 -42.93 -24.13 31.66
CA PHE A 92 -43.16 -25.35 32.43
C PHE A 92 -44.62 -25.43 32.86
N ARG A 93 -45.31 -26.51 32.49
CA ARG A 93 -46.75 -26.72 32.81
C ARG A 93 -47.62 -25.50 32.51
N SER A 94 -47.42 -24.93 31.31
CA SER A 94 -48.13 -23.74 30.81
C SER A 94 -47.85 -22.42 31.57
N SER A 95 -46.86 -22.41 32.47
CA SER A 95 -46.38 -21.20 33.15
C SER A 95 -45.03 -20.78 32.60
N ARG A 96 -44.82 -19.47 32.43
CA ARG A 96 -43.58 -18.89 31.91
C ARG A 96 -42.69 -18.45 33.07
N SER A 97 -41.40 -18.81 33.03
CA SER A 97 -40.44 -18.33 34.01
C SER A 97 -40.12 -16.85 33.81
N SER A 98 -39.51 -16.24 34.83
CA SER A 98 -38.76 -14.99 34.64
C SER A 98 -37.56 -15.20 33.70
N ARG A 99 -37.04 -14.11 33.13
CA ARG A 99 -35.88 -14.13 32.22
C ARG A 99 -34.56 -14.32 32.98
N SER A 100 -33.63 -15.04 32.36
CA SER A 100 -32.30 -15.34 32.89
C SER A 100 -31.38 -14.13 33.02
N ASN A 101 -30.15 -14.37 33.47
CA ASN A 101 -29.02 -13.47 33.27
C ASN A 101 -28.81 -13.15 31.77
N PHE A 102 -28.08 -12.06 31.52
CA PHE A 102 -27.72 -11.64 30.18
C PHE A 102 -26.31 -12.11 29.78
N ILE A 103 -26.12 -12.44 28.51
CA ILE A 103 -24.81 -12.64 27.88
C ILE A 103 -24.69 -11.66 26.72
N ASN A 104 -23.62 -10.86 26.70
CA ASN A 104 -23.35 -9.93 25.60
C ASN A 104 -22.43 -10.59 24.57
N ILE A 105 -22.93 -10.82 23.37
CA ILE A 105 -22.17 -11.38 22.25
C ILE A 105 -21.60 -10.24 21.41
N THR A 106 -20.28 -10.27 21.22
CA THR A 106 -19.55 -9.32 20.36
C THR A 106 -19.06 -10.06 19.12
N VAL A 107 -19.35 -9.53 17.93
CA VAL A 107 -18.93 -10.15 16.68
C VAL A 107 -17.77 -9.34 16.10
N VAL A 108 -16.60 -9.96 16.06
CA VAL A 108 -15.39 -9.38 15.46
C VAL A 108 -15.41 -9.69 13.96
N ASN A 109 -15.80 -8.70 13.17
CA ASN A 109 -15.71 -8.76 11.72
C ASN A 109 -14.51 -7.93 11.26
N LEU A 110 -13.49 -8.58 10.71
CA LEU A 110 -12.30 -7.93 10.18
C LEU A 110 -12.44 -7.79 8.66
N GLN A 111 -12.34 -6.56 8.16
CA GLN A 111 -12.23 -6.36 6.72
C GLN A 111 -10.88 -6.88 6.20
N GLN A 112 -10.89 -7.33 4.95
CA GLN A 112 -9.68 -7.64 4.21
C GLN A 112 -8.79 -6.39 4.17
N PRO A 113 -7.49 -6.50 4.50
CA PRO A 113 -6.57 -5.39 4.36
C PRO A 113 -6.26 -5.12 2.89
N ASP A 114 -5.69 -3.95 2.62
CA ASP A 114 -5.19 -3.57 1.31
C ASP A 114 -3.68 -3.78 1.26
N ILE A 115 -3.16 -4.12 0.08
CA ILE A 115 -1.74 -4.36 -0.17
C ILE A 115 -1.24 -3.45 -1.28
N SER A 116 -0.06 -2.87 -1.10
CA SER A 116 0.58 -2.00 -2.08
C SER A 116 2.07 -2.27 -2.18
N PHE A 117 2.62 -2.06 -3.37
CA PHE A 117 4.03 -2.24 -3.67
C PHE A 117 4.69 -0.90 -3.97
N ARG A 118 5.87 -0.68 -3.40
CA ARG A 118 6.73 0.47 -3.67
C ARG A 118 8.15 0.00 -3.90
N ALA A 119 8.61 0.06 -5.14
CA ALA A 119 10.03 -0.07 -5.46
C ALA A 119 10.66 1.29 -5.66
N ASP A 120 11.93 1.41 -5.31
CA ASP A 120 12.72 2.57 -5.66
C ASP A 120 12.88 2.59 -7.18
N LYS A 121 12.32 3.62 -7.82
CA LYS A 121 12.43 3.80 -9.25
C LYS A 121 13.89 4.15 -9.57
N GLY A 122 14.65 3.18 -10.07
CA GLY A 122 15.96 3.48 -10.66
C GLY A 122 15.81 4.50 -11.80
N TRP A 123 16.81 5.37 -12.00
CA TRP A 123 16.81 6.43 -13.04
C TRP A 123 16.36 5.92 -14.43
N PHE A 124 16.66 4.66 -14.76
CA PHE A 124 16.33 4.03 -16.04
C PHE A 124 14.83 3.67 -16.22
N HIS A 125 14.02 3.69 -15.16
CA HIS A 125 12.59 3.31 -15.18
C HIS A 125 11.71 4.36 -15.90
N GLY A 126 12.22 5.57 -16.15
CA GLY A 126 11.52 6.57 -16.97
C GLY A 126 11.55 6.30 -18.48
N LEU A 127 12.49 5.46 -18.97
CA LEU A 127 12.69 5.22 -20.41
C LEU A 127 11.94 3.99 -20.93
N TRP A 128 11.65 3.02 -20.06
CA TRP A 128 11.02 1.76 -20.42
C TRP A 128 9.86 1.57 -19.46
N GLY A 129 8.63 1.78 -19.94
CA GLY A 129 7.41 1.69 -19.13
C GLY A 129 7.34 0.35 -18.43
N SER A 130 7.83 0.30 -17.18
CA SER A 130 7.71 -0.87 -16.33
C SER A 130 6.29 -0.83 -15.80
N HIS A 131 5.44 -1.55 -16.53
CA HIS A 131 4.10 -1.86 -16.08
C HIS A 131 4.23 -2.67 -14.79
N GLY A 132 3.90 -2.06 -13.65
CA GLY A 132 3.44 -2.69 -12.42
C GLY A 132 4.27 -3.84 -11.83
N LEU A 133 4.65 -3.72 -10.55
CA LEU A 133 5.13 -4.84 -9.72
C LEU A 133 6.43 -5.52 -10.19
N GLU A 134 7.35 -4.76 -10.80
CA GLU A 134 8.68 -5.22 -11.16
C GLU A 134 9.76 -4.50 -10.33
N VAL A 135 10.82 -5.23 -9.95
CA VAL A 135 12.00 -4.68 -9.25
C VAL A 135 13.28 -5.23 -9.87
N ILE A 136 14.31 -4.39 -9.98
CA ILE A 136 15.62 -4.82 -10.47
C ILE A 136 16.39 -5.46 -9.30
N LYS A 137 17.07 -6.58 -9.56
CA LYS A 137 17.96 -7.23 -8.59
C LYS A 137 18.96 -6.22 -8.01
N GLY A 138 19.17 -6.26 -6.70
CA GLY A 138 20.07 -5.34 -5.99
C GLY A 138 19.43 -4.03 -5.53
N TYR A 139 18.20 -3.73 -5.96
CA TYR A 139 17.46 -2.53 -5.51
C TYR A 139 16.56 -2.84 -4.32
N ALA A 140 16.30 -1.81 -3.52
CA ALA A 140 15.36 -1.89 -2.41
C ALA A 140 13.92 -1.78 -2.91
N PHE A 141 13.04 -2.52 -2.24
CA PHE A 141 11.59 -2.34 -2.37
C PHE A 141 10.91 -2.55 -1.03
N SER A 142 9.67 -2.09 -0.95
CA SER A 142 8.83 -2.23 0.21
C SER A 142 7.41 -2.63 -0.18
N ILE A 143 6.80 -3.44 0.68
CA ILE A 143 5.40 -3.82 0.57
C ILE A 143 4.69 -3.20 1.76
N ASN A 144 3.66 -2.42 1.48
CA ASN A 144 2.87 -1.76 2.51
C ASN A 144 1.47 -2.38 2.56
N CYS A 145 1.13 -2.92 3.71
CA CYS A 145 -0.18 -3.49 4.00
C CYS A 145 -0.91 -2.58 4.98
N PHE A 146 -2.16 -2.23 4.70
CA PHE A 146 -2.91 -1.29 5.52
C PHE A 146 -4.38 -1.67 5.61
N THR A 147 -5.07 -1.14 6.60
CA THR A 147 -6.51 -1.37 6.79
C THR A 147 -7.18 -0.10 7.29
N LYS A 148 -8.51 -0.03 7.13
CA LYS A 148 -9.29 1.04 7.75
C LYS A 148 -9.26 0.88 9.28
N PRO A 149 -9.19 1.98 10.05
CA PRO A 149 -9.14 1.93 11.51
C PRO A 149 -10.44 1.37 12.08
N GLN A 150 -10.48 0.07 12.32
CA GLN A 150 -11.65 -0.66 12.85
C GLN A 150 -11.46 -1.07 14.31
N TYR A 151 -10.25 -1.50 14.66
CA TYR A 151 -9.89 -1.93 16.02
C TYR A 151 -8.61 -1.22 16.45
N PRO A 152 -8.45 -0.94 17.75
CA PRO A 152 -7.22 -0.37 18.28
C PRO A 152 -6.11 -1.42 18.30
N GLY A 153 -4.94 -1.05 17.78
CA GLY A 153 -3.80 -1.96 17.68
C GLY A 153 -4.04 -3.12 16.71
N GLY A 154 -3.08 -4.04 16.64
CA GLY A 154 -3.07 -5.17 15.72
C GLY A 154 -1.68 -5.43 15.13
N SER A 155 -1.56 -6.50 14.36
CA SER A 155 -0.33 -6.85 13.64
C SER A 155 -0.64 -7.33 12.22
N PHE A 156 0.27 -7.05 11.30
CA PHE A 156 0.17 -7.53 9.93
C PHE A 156 1.13 -8.69 9.72
N ASN A 157 0.67 -9.70 8.99
CA ASN A 157 1.50 -10.82 8.56
C ASN A 157 1.60 -10.78 7.02
N LEU A 158 2.81 -10.66 6.50
CA LEU A 158 3.10 -10.81 5.07
C LEU A 158 3.37 -12.28 4.78
N LEU A 159 2.58 -12.85 3.88
CA LEU A 159 2.78 -14.19 3.35
C LEU A 159 3.50 -14.08 2.01
N PHE A 160 4.61 -14.78 1.88
CA PHE A 160 5.44 -14.79 0.69
C PHE A 160 5.88 -16.21 0.36
N ASN A 161 5.44 -16.75 -0.78
CA ASN A 161 5.87 -18.07 -1.27
C ASN A 161 5.79 -19.21 -0.22
N GLY A 162 4.77 -19.18 0.66
CA GLY A 162 4.60 -20.12 1.77
C GLY A 162 5.33 -19.76 3.08
N PHE A 163 6.20 -18.76 3.07
CA PHE A 163 6.82 -18.19 4.27
C PHE A 163 5.97 -17.06 4.85
N THR A 164 5.99 -16.90 6.18
CA THR A 164 5.27 -15.81 6.86
C THR A 164 6.26 -14.89 7.57
N LYS A 165 6.28 -13.61 7.19
CA LYS A 165 7.01 -12.55 7.89
C LYS A 165 6.01 -11.70 8.66
N LYS A 166 6.16 -11.66 9.98
CA LYS A 166 5.29 -10.86 10.86
C LYS A 166 5.89 -9.49 11.09
N GLN A 167 5.06 -8.44 11.05
CA GLN A 167 5.48 -7.10 11.44
C GLN A 167 4.37 -6.42 12.25
N THR A 168 4.75 -6.00 13.45
CA THR A 168 3.87 -5.23 14.34
C THR A 168 4.15 -3.75 14.10
N ASN A 169 3.14 -3.01 13.68
CA ASN A 169 3.24 -1.56 13.56
C ASN A 169 1.93 -0.90 13.99
N PHE A 170 2.03 0.25 14.65
CA PHE A 170 0.97 0.81 15.49
C PHE A 170 -0.05 1.69 14.74
N ASN A 171 0.13 1.90 13.42
CA ASN A 171 -0.62 2.90 12.64
C ASN A 171 -1.50 2.29 11.54
N HIS A 172 -2.30 1.26 11.86
CA HIS A 172 -3.21 0.55 10.91
C HIS A 172 -2.55 0.16 9.57
N SER A 173 -1.22 0.11 9.55
CA SER A 173 -0.38 -0.10 8.38
C SER A 173 0.97 -0.65 8.83
N ALA A 174 1.52 -1.55 8.03
CA ALA A 174 2.83 -2.14 8.22
C ALA A 174 3.60 -2.14 6.91
N ILE A 175 4.84 -1.66 6.99
CA ILE A 175 5.75 -1.57 5.85
C ILE A 175 6.82 -2.64 6.01
N PHE A 176 6.80 -3.62 5.11
CA PHE A 176 7.78 -4.67 5.01
C PHE A 176 8.88 -4.24 4.04
N GLN A 177 10.07 -3.99 4.57
CA GLN A 177 11.22 -3.55 3.78
C GLN A 177 12.07 -4.74 3.32
N PHE A 178 12.50 -4.67 2.06
CA PHE A 178 13.44 -5.57 1.41
C PHE A 178 14.61 -4.71 0.89
N PRO A 179 15.71 -4.60 1.65
CA PRO A 179 16.82 -3.72 1.29
C PRO A 179 17.51 -4.09 -0.03
N GLU A 180 17.52 -5.38 -0.37
CA GLU A 180 18.15 -5.90 -1.58
C GLU A 180 17.24 -6.96 -2.22
N ALA A 181 16.78 -6.68 -3.44
CA ALA A 181 16.00 -7.63 -4.22
C ALA A 181 16.90 -8.75 -4.75
N GLU A 182 16.47 -9.99 -4.51
CA GLU A 182 17.11 -11.23 -4.99
C GLU A 182 16.08 -12.03 -5.79
N PHE A 183 16.53 -12.95 -6.64
CA PHE A 183 15.59 -13.78 -7.42
C PHE A 183 14.67 -14.62 -6.52
N ASP A 184 15.12 -14.97 -5.32
CA ASP A 184 14.32 -15.67 -4.32
C ASP A 184 13.20 -14.81 -3.72
N HIS A 185 13.26 -13.48 -3.89
CA HIS A 185 12.18 -12.56 -3.52
C HIS A 185 11.10 -12.44 -4.61
N GLN A 186 11.22 -13.16 -5.74
CA GLN A 186 10.17 -13.22 -6.76
C GLN A 186 9.02 -14.13 -6.30
N GLY A 187 7.78 -13.70 -6.52
CA GLY A 187 6.62 -14.56 -6.32
C GLY A 187 5.36 -13.82 -5.87
N ASN A 188 4.48 -14.57 -5.24
CA ASN A 188 3.16 -14.11 -4.83
C ASN A 188 3.19 -13.68 -3.36
N TYR A 189 2.77 -12.44 -3.13
CA TYR A 189 2.66 -11.84 -1.82
C TYR A 189 1.20 -11.64 -1.45
N SER A 190 0.87 -11.87 -0.19
CA SER A 190 -0.43 -11.47 0.39
C SER A 190 -0.24 -11.03 1.83
N CYS A 191 -1.23 -10.32 2.36
CA CYS A 191 -1.20 -9.85 3.74
C CYS A 191 -2.43 -10.30 4.51
N THR A 192 -2.27 -10.60 5.80
CA THR A 192 -3.36 -10.77 6.76
C THR A 192 -3.21 -9.81 7.92
N TYR A 193 -4.32 -9.46 8.54
CA TYR A 193 -4.40 -8.59 9.70
C TYR A 193 -4.91 -9.40 10.90
N GLU A 194 -4.19 -9.31 12.02
CA GLU A 194 -4.48 -10.03 13.25
C GLU A 194 -4.72 -9.04 14.40
N VAL A 195 -5.80 -9.23 15.14
CA VAL A 195 -6.11 -8.46 16.36
C VAL A 195 -6.45 -9.39 17.51
N SER A 196 -6.18 -8.94 18.73
CA SER A 196 -6.57 -9.66 19.94
C SER A 196 -7.71 -8.94 20.64
N VAL A 197 -8.86 -9.60 20.79
CA VAL A 197 -10.04 -9.06 21.48
C VAL A 197 -10.45 -10.05 22.56
N SER A 198 -10.52 -9.59 23.81
CA SER A 198 -10.86 -10.43 24.97
C SER A 198 -9.99 -11.70 25.08
N SER A 199 -8.69 -11.58 24.84
CA SER A 199 -7.70 -12.69 24.85
C SER A 199 -7.89 -13.76 23.77
N ARG A 200 -8.70 -13.49 22.74
CA ARG A 200 -8.78 -14.31 21.53
C ARG A 200 -8.19 -13.55 20.36
N ASN A 201 -7.44 -14.25 19.51
CA ASN A 201 -6.91 -13.69 18.28
C ASN A 201 -7.88 -13.95 17.13
N PHE A 202 -8.13 -12.91 16.36
CA PHE A 202 -8.96 -12.93 15.16
C PHE A 202 -8.11 -12.50 13.98
N THR A 203 -8.23 -13.22 12.87
CA THR A 203 -7.43 -12.99 11.67
C THR A 203 -8.35 -12.69 10.50
N SER A 204 -8.03 -11.63 9.76
CA SER A 204 -8.75 -11.27 8.54
C SER A 204 -8.53 -12.31 7.45
N THR A 205 -9.35 -12.24 6.41
CA THR A 205 -9.01 -12.88 5.13
C THR A 205 -7.70 -12.29 4.58
N ALA A 206 -6.96 -13.10 3.82
CA ALA A 206 -5.76 -12.65 3.14
C ALA A 206 -6.12 -11.70 2.00
N THR A 207 -5.27 -10.71 1.72
CA THR A 207 -5.42 -9.79 0.58
C THR A 207 -5.41 -10.52 -0.76
N GLU A 208 -5.76 -9.80 -1.82
CA GLU A 208 -5.43 -10.22 -3.18
C GLU A 208 -3.93 -10.51 -3.33
N LEU A 209 -3.60 -11.41 -4.27
CA LEU A 209 -2.22 -11.82 -4.53
C LEU A 209 -1.50 -10.75 -5.35
N LEU A 210 -0.42 -10.23 -4.79
CA LEU A 210 0.48 -9.30 -5.44
C LEU A 210 1.68 -10.06 -6.01
N VAL A 211 1.78 -10.15 -7.34
CA VAL A 211 2.85 -10.88 -8.02
C VAL A 211 4.01 -9.93 -8.31
N ILE A 212 5.13 -10.12 -7.61
CA ILE A 212 6.33 -9.29 -7.80
C ILE A 212 7.35 -10.06 -8.64
N THR A 213 7.87 -9.40 -9.68
CA THR A 213 8.89 -9.97 -10.59
C THR A 213 10.24 -9.30 -10.38
N VAL A 214 11.30 -10.10 -10.25
CA VAL A 214 12.67 -9.59 -10.09
C VAL A 214 13.42 -9.71 -11.42
N LYS A 215 13.90 -8.58 -11.96
CA LYS A 215 14.62 -8.52 -13.24
C LYS A 215 16.11 -8.30 -13.04
N ALA A 216 16.92 -8.79 -13.98
CA ALA A 216 18.34 -8.45 -14.01
C ALA A 216 18.55 -6.99 -14.47
N SER A 217 19.59 -6.34 -13.96
CA SER A 217 19.96 -4.99 -14.39
C SER A 217 20.51 -5.01 -15.83
N PRO A 218 20.00 -4.19 -16.77
CA PRO A 218 20.54 -4.10 -18.13
C PRO A 218 21.82 -3.26 -18.23
N VAL A 219 22.18 -2.52 -17.17
CA VAL A 219 23.33 -1.58 -17.13
C VAL A 219 24.65 -2.16 -17.65
N PRO A 220 25.10 -3.37 -17.22
CA PRO A 220 26.36 -3.91 -17.72
C PRO A 220 26.35 -4.18 -19.24
N TYR A 221 25.20 -4.58 -19.80
CA TYR A 221 25.09 -4.84 -21.24
C TYR A 221 25.14 -3.55 -22.05
N ILE A 222 24.50 -2.48 -21.56
CA ILE A 222 24.53 -1.17 -22.22
C ILE A 222 25.94 -0.56 -22.16
N ALA A 223 26.62 -0.67 -21.01
CA ALA A 223 27.98 -0.15 -20.86
C ALA A 223 28.96 -0.82 -21.83
N VAL A 224 28.87 -2.15 -21.98
CA VAL A 224 29.69 -2.89 -22.96
C VAL A 224 29.34 -2.49 -24.39
N GLY A 225 28.05 -2.34 -24.71
CA GLY A 225 27.59 -1.90 -26.03
C GLY A 225 28.12 -0.52 -26.41
N LEU A 226 28.07 0.46 -25.48
CA LEU A 226 28.60 1.81 -25.70
C LEU A 226 30.12 1.81 -25.86
N ALA A 227 30.85 1.05 -25.03
CA ALA A 227 32.30 0.95 -25.11
C ALA A 227 32.74 0.32 -26.45
N ALA A 228 32.11 -0.77 -26.87
CA ALA A 228 32.41 -1.45 -28.13
C ALA A 228 32.05 -0.57 -29.34
N GLY A 229 30.88 0.09 -29.31
CA GLY A 229 30.45 1.01 -30.36
C GLY A 229 31.38 2.21 -30.53
N PHE A 230 31.79 2.82 -29.42
CA PHE A 230 32.75 3.94 -29.43
C PHE A 230 34.12 3.49 -29.96
N LEU A 231 34.60 2.31 -29.54
CA LEU A 231 35.86 1.75 -30.04
C LEU A 231 35.81 1.51 -31.56
N LEU A 232 34.71 0.96 -32.08
CA LEU A 232 34.50 0.73 -33.51
C LEU A 232 34.47 2.03 -34.32
N LEU A 233 33.96 3.13 -33.75
CA LEU A 233 33.97 4.44 -34.40
C LEU A 233 35.36 5.11 -34.39
N LEU A 234 36.15 4.90 -33.34
CA LEU A 234 37.49 5.49 -33.25
C LEU A 234 38.50 4.84 -34.22
N VAL A 235 38.41 3.53 -34.45
CA VAL A 235 39.32 2.81 -35.35
C VAL A 235 39.42 3.43 -36.75
N PRO A 236 38.32 3.69 -37.50
CA PRO A 236 38.41 4.31 -38.82
C PRO A 236 38.90 5.76 -38.75
N VAL A 237 38.55 6.53 -37.72
CA VAL A 237 39.05 7.91 -37.54
C VAL A 237 40.57 7.91 -37.36
N ILE A 238 41.11 7.01 -36.54
CA ILE A 238 42.56 6.85 -36.34
C ILE A 238 43.23 6.41 -37.64
N ILE A 239 42.64 5.45 -38.38
CA ILE A 239 43.18 5.02 -39.68
C ILE A 239 43.20 6.18 -40.70
N CYS A 240 42.13 6.97 -40.76
CA CYS A 240 42.05 8.17 -41.59
C CYS A 240 43.12 9.20 -41.20
N PHE A 241 43.25 9.48 -39.91
CA PHE A 241 44.24 10.42 -39.38
C PHE A 241 45.68 9.99 -39.70
N VAL A 242 46.02 8.71 -39.50
CA VAL A 242 47.35 8.15 -39.84
C VAL A 242 47.62 8.20 -41.35
N LYS A 243 46.60 7.93 -42.19
CA LYS A 243 46.72 8.08 -43.65
C LYS A 243 46.94 9.53 -44.07
N MET A 244 46.24 10.48 -43.46
CA MET A 244 46.42 11.91 -43.71
C MET A 244 47.82 12.39 -43.32
N GLN A 245 48.32 11.99 -42.16
CA GLN A 245 49.69 12.32 -41.74
C GLN A 245 50.76 11.71 -42.66
N LYS A 246 50.57 10.47 -43.15
CA LYS A 246 51.49 9.85 -44.12
C LYS A 246 51.49 10.56 -45.48
N ARG A 247 50.33 11.05 -45.94
CA ARG A 247 50.23 11.84 -47.19
C ARG A 247 50.96 13.19 -47.08
N GLN A 248 50.89 13.85 -45.93
CA GLN A 248 51.60 15.11 -45.68
C GLN A 248 53.14 14.93 -45.67
N LYS A 249 53.66 13.84 -45.09
CA LYS A 249 55.11 13.55 -45.09
C LYS A 249 55.68 13.14 -46.45
N LEU A 250 54.84 12.74 -47.42
CA LEU A 250 55.29 12.42 -48.78
C LEU A 250 55.50 13.67 -49.65
N GLN A 251 54.80 14.78 -49.38
CA GLN A 251 54.95 16.02 -50.15
C GLN A 251 56.13 16.90 -49.70
N VAL A 252 56.70 16.69 -48.50
CA VAL A 252 57.81 17.50 -47.97
C VAL A 252 59.19 17.08 -48.52
N ASN A 253 59.32 15.90 -49.12
CA ASN A 253 60.61 15.35 -49.55
C ASN A 253 60.97 15.63 -51.03
N SER A 254 60.09 16.24 -51.83
CA SER A 254 60.35 16.52 -53.26
C SER A 254 60.96 17.91 -53.54
N SER A 255 61.12 18.77 -52.53
CA SER A 255 61.47 20.18 -52.72
C SER A 255 62.80 20.58 -52.05
N LYS A 256 63.91 19.87 -52.29
CA LYS A 256 65.26 20.35 -51.92
C LYS A 256 66.35 19.91 -52.91
N LYS A 257 66.69 20.76 -53.89
CA LYS A 257 68.05 20.80 -54.48
C LYS A 257 68.46 22.24 -54.89
N TYR A 258 69.09 22.90 -53.91
CA TYR A 258 70.17 23.91 -53.92
C TYR A 258 70.42 24.89 -55.12
N LYS A 259 70.41 26.18 -54.75
CA LYS A 259 70.84 27.49 -55.35
C LYS A 259 72.40 27.58 -55.53
N PRO A 260 73.09 28.74 -55.72
CA PRO A 260 72.88 30.00 -56.50
C PRO A 260 74.16 30.47 -57.27
N THR A 261 74.13 31.59 -58.03
CA THR A 261 75.24 32.60 -58.06
C THR A 261 74.69 33.99 -58.47
N VAL A 262 75.35 35.03 -57.95
CA VAL A 262 74.99 36.44 -57.69
C VAL A 262 75.46 37.37 -58.83
N GLN A 263 74.81 38.53 -59.11
CA GLN A 263 75.27 39.92 -58.82
C GLN A 263 74.24 41.00 -59.21
N LEU A 264 74.35 42.15 -58.51
CA LEU A 264 73.46 43.32 -58.27
C LEU A 264 73.76 44.52 -59.25
N PRO A 265 73.23 45.76 -59.09
CA PRO A 265 71.87 46.36 -59.15
C PRO A 265 71.65 47.36 -60.33
N ASP A 266 70.41 47.85 -60.54
CA ASP A 266 70.13 49.29 -60.62
C ASP A 266 68.67 49.58 -60.21
N VAL A 267 68.39 50.76 -59.63
CA VAL A 267 67.15 51.15 -58.94
C VAL A 267 66.40 52.26 -59.68
N THR A 268 65.09 52.34 -59.39
CA THR A 268 64.06 53.36 -59.70
C THR A 268 63.32 53.13 -61.01
N GLY A 269 61.99 53.16 -61.06
CA GLY A 269 60.97 53.38 -60.04
C GLY A 269 59.62 53.52 -60.76
N ALA A 270 58.58 52.94 -60.14
CA ALA A 270 57.13 53.10 -60.29
C ALA A 270 56.58 53.78 -61.57
N GLY A 271 55.53 53.27 -62.19
CA GLY A 271 54.49 52.39 -61.69
C GLY A 271 53.35 52.41 -62.69
N ASP A 272 52.72 51.27 -62.81
CA ASP A 272 51.77 50.89 -63.85
C ASP A 272 51.42 49.44 -63.39
N ILE A 273 50.19 48.92 -63.39
CA ILE A 273 49.28 48.88 -64.52
C ILE A 273 48.13 47.84 -64.21
N TYR A 274 46.98 47.99 -64.90
CA TYR A 274 45.83 47.07 -65.21
C TYR A 274 45.73 45.66 -64.57
N GLU A 275 44.61 45.32 -63.89
CA GLU A 275 43.27 44.86 -64.37
C GLU A 275 43.14 43.35 -64.72
N THR A 276 42.62 42.59 -63.73
CA THR A 276 41.53 41.56 -63.65
C THR A 276 40.91 40.94 -64.93
N PRO A 277 40.18 39.78 -64.88
CA PRO A 277 39.63 39.02 -63.73
C PRO A 277 39.92 37.48 -63.84
N GLN A 278 39.55 36.52 -62.98
CA GLN A 278 38.43 36.32 -62.06
C GLN A 278 38.70 35.03 -61.24
N ALA A 279 38.22 34.99 -59.98
CA ALA A 279 38.13 33.83 -59.07
C ALA A 279 39.51 33.26 -58.67
N ASP A 280 39.92 33.29 -57.40
CA ASP A 280 39.31 32.62 -56.26
C ASP A 280 39.64 33.37 -54.95
N ASP A 281 38.99 32.94 -53.87
CA ASP A 281 39.59 32.78 -52.52
C ASP A 281 39.26 33.77 -51.37
N GLU A 282 39.32 33.16 -50.19
CA GLU A 282 39.57 33.64 -48.83
C GLU A 282 38.50 34.42 -48.06
N THR A 283 38.43 34.08 -46.78
CA THR A 283 38.66 35.10 -45.74
C THR A 283 39.33 34.42 -44.55
N ASP A 284 40.64 34.36 -44.69
CA ASP A 284 41.64 34.95 -43.80
C ASP A 284 41.71 34.66 -42.31
N GLU A 285 42.99 34.48 -41.98
CA GLU A 285 43.69 34.27 -40.74
C GLU A 285 43.77 35.50 -39.81
N GLU A 286 44.07 35.17 -38.55
CA GLU A 286 44.96 35.87 -37.62
C GLU A 286 44.53 37.20 -36.92
N ALA A 287 44.34 37.02 -35.62
CA ALA A 287 45.05 37.69 -34.53
C ALA A 287 44.82 39.20 -34.21
N ASP A 288 44.26 39.35 -33.00
CA ASP A 288 44.78 40.15 -31.88
C ASP A 288 44.54 41.67 -31.86
N TYR A 289 43.56 42.12 -31.06
CA TYR A 289 43.74 43.22 -30.11
C TYR A 289 42.59 43.35 -29.09
N GLU A 290 42.97 43.91 -27.95
CA GLU A 290 42.25 44.12 -26.69
C GLU A 290 41.32 45.36 -26.70
N ASN A 291 40.12 45.18 -26.13
CA ASN A 291 39.30 46.07 -25.29
C ASN A 291 39.30 47.61 -25.49
N THR A 292 38.09 48.21 -25.64
CA THR A 292 37.66 49.38 -24.83
C THR A 292 36.14 49.59 -24.80
N LYS A 293 35.59 49.58 -23.56
CA LYS A 293 34.61 50.49 -22.92
C LYS A 293 33.36 50.98 -23.66
N ASP A 294 32.19 50.70 -23.07
CA ASP A 294 31.45 51.65 -22.20
C ASP A 294 30.41 50.87 -21.35
N VAL A 295 30.48 50.86 -20.01
CA VAL A 295 29.88 51.84 -19.05
C VAL A 295 28.34 51.73 -19.06
N PHE A 296 27.66 51.18 -18.04
CA PHE A 296 27.46 51.73 -16.68
C PHE A 296 26.97 50.67 -15.68
N GLN A 297 27.00 51.10 -14.42
CA GLN A 297 26.93 50.41 -13.14
C GLN A 297 25.64 49.66 -12.78
N GLN A 298 25.89 48.62 -12.00
CA GLN A 298 25.14 48.04 -10.89
C GLN A 298 24.08 48.94 -10.22
N LYS A 299 22.89 48.38 -9.96
CA LYS A 299 22.03 48.79 -8.87
C LYS A 299 21.26 47.58 -8.33
N ASP A 300 21.69 47.12 -7.17
CA ASP A 300 20.86 46.37 -6.24
C ASP A 300 19.75 47.31 -5.74
N ASP A 301 18.50 46.83 -5.65
CA ASP A 301 17.58 47.27 -4.60
C ASP A 301 16.40 46.29 -4.47
N SER A 302 16.28 45.82 -3.24
CA SER A 302 15.21 45.06 -2.61
C SER A 302 13.86 45.80 -2.55
N GLY A 303 12.78 45.03 -2.40
CA GLY A 303 11.45 45.47 -1.94
C GLY A 303 10.41 44.42 -2.32
N ASP A 304 10.18 43.37 -1.53
CA ASP A 304 9.38 43.31 -0.30
C ASP A 304 7.89 43.61 -0.53
N SER A 305 7.06 42.60 -0.28
CA SER A 305 5.67 42.75 0.18
C SER A 305 5.14 41.38 0.61
N ASP A 306 4.88 41.28 1.90
CA ASP A 306 4.01 40.32 2.57
C ASP A 306 2.66 40.13 1.84
N ASN A 307 2.11 38.91 1.89
CA ASN A 307 0.82 38.71 2.54
C ASN A 307 0.44 37.24 2.80
N ASP A 308 -0.18 37.10 3.95
CA ASP A 308 -0.79 35.96 4.61
C ASP A 308 -2.07 35.40 3.92
N TYR A 309 -2.31 34.10 4.14
CA TYR A 309 -3.59 33.39 4.42
C TYR A 309 -4.85 33.46 3.51
N ILE A 310 -5.43 32.25 3.32
CA ILE A 310 -6.86 31.84 3.18
C ILE A 310 -7.47 31.51 1.79
N ASN A 311 -8.21 30.38 1.83
CA ASN A 311 -9.28 29.83 0.97
C ASN A 311 -8.86 29.16 -0.34
N VAL A 312 -9.08 27.85 -0.54
CA VAL A 312 -10.30 27.03 -0.31
C VAL A 312 -11.53 27.68 -0.94
N ASP A 313 -11.70 27.46 -2.24
CA ASP A 313 -12.97 27.21 -2.94
C ASP A 313 -12.60 27.03 -4.42
N VAL A 314 -13.11 26.07 -5.18
CA VAL A 314 -14.46 25.98 -5.76
C VAL A 314 -14.44 24.58 -6.46
N CYS A 315 -15.41 23.67 -6.39
CA CYS A 315 -16.85 23.85 -6.60
C CYS A 315 -17.63 22.68 -6.01
N ASP A 316 -18.70 23.03 -5.31
CA ASP A 316 -19.92 22.26 -5.15
C ASP A 316 -20.37 21.54 -6.42
N LEU A 317 -20.90 20.34 -6.23
CA LEU A 317 -22.20 20.00 -6.79
C LEU A 317 -23.02 19.25 -5.74
N GLN A 318 -23.97 20.00 -5.18
CA GLN A 318 -25.05 19.54 -4.31
C GLN A 318 -26.27 19.19 -5.18
N ILE A 319 -27.17 18.40 -4.59
CA ILE A 319 -28.42 17.78 -5.07
C ILE A 319 -28.23 16.39 -5.69
#